data_AF-A0A674GG65-F1
#
_entry.id   AF-A0A674GG65-F1
#
_cell.length_a   1.000
_cell.length_b   1.000
_cell.length_c   1.000
_cell.angle_alpha   90.00
_cell.angle_beta   90.00
_cell.angle_gamma   90.00
#
_symmetry.space_group_name_H-M   'P 1'
#
loop_
_entity.id
_entity.type
_entity.pdbx_description
1 polymer ?
#
loop_
_entity_poly.entity_id
_entity_poly.type
_entity_poly.pdbx_seq_one_letter_code
_entity_poly.pdbx_strand_id
1 'polypeptide(L)'
;MEAEGFALCQAPALQTKVFQYRLWDVNQRSLYLRGDTLVAGHLQGANAALEEKVFWVPNRALEPGRLPVILSIRHGSRCLRTERGPGGEPRLRLQVRHRDTEGTPRGQRDREGTGGHRDTGDREGTGGHGDREDTR
;
A
#
# COMPACT_ATOMS: atom_id res chain seq x y z
N MET A 1 -20.95 20.66 44.56
CA MET A 1 -19.82 21.48 44.12
C MET A 1 -19.03 20.64 43.13
N GLU A 2 -19.29 20.91 41.85
CA GLU A 2 -18.43 20.77 40.66
C GLU A 2 -17.56 19.50 40.52
N ALA A 3 -17.96 18.64 39.58
CA ALA A 3 -17.08 17.70 38.92
C ALA A 3 -16.63 18.33 37.60
N GLU A 4 -15.33 18.64 37.42
CA GLU A 4 -14.72 18.87 36.10
C GLU A 4 -13.21 18.59 36.16
N GLY A 5 -12.68 17.97 35.11
CA GLY A 5 -11.23 17.80 34.98
C GLY A 5 -10.73 16.59 34.20
N PHE A 6 -11.57 15.82 33.51
CA PHE A 6 -11.06 15.00 32.40
C PHE A 6 -10.93 15.89 31.19
N ALA A 7 -9.82 16.63 31.12
CA ALA A 7 -9.35 17.19 29.87
C ALA A 7 -9.07 16.01 28.92
N LEU A 8 -10.11 15.58 28.20
CA LEU A 8 -9.96 14.89 26.94
C LEU A 8 -9.06 15.79 26.11
N CYS A 9 -7.78 15.44 26.03
CA CYS A 9 -6.89 16.00 25.04
C CYS A 9 -7.54 15.69 23.68
N GLN A 10 -8.33 16.64 23.18
CA GLN A 10 -8.77 16.72 21.81
C GLN A 10 -7.50 16.97 20.99
N ALA A 11 -6.71 15.92 20.79
CA ALA A 11 -5.75 15.91 19.70
C ALA A 11 -6.60 16.10 18.43
N PRO A 12 -6.40 17.19 17.66
CA PRO A 12 -7.02 17.29 16.35
C PRO A 12 -6.67 16.00 15.63
N ALA A 13 -7.67 15.25 15.17
CA ALA A 13 -7.43 14.04 14.39
C ALA A 13 -6.43 14.41 13.30
N LEU A 14 -5.17 13.96 13.44
CA LEU A 14 -4.06 14.34 12.56
C LEU A 14 -4.54 14.11 11.14
N GLN A 15 -4.88 15.20 10.44
CA GLN A 15 -5.46 15.13 9.11
C GLN A 15 -4.37 14.60 8.20
N THR A 16 -4.34 13.28 8.01
CA THR A 16 -3.35 12.65 7.15
C THR A 16 -3.67 13.09 5.74
N LYS A 17 -2.69 13.70 5.07
CA LYS A 17 -2.82 14.03 3.66
C LYS A 17 -3.09 12.73 2.90
N VAL A 18 -4.23 12.67 2.22
CA VAL A 18 -4.59 11.56 1.34
C VAL A 18 -4.11 11.95 -0.05
N PHE A 19 -3.36 11.05 -0.68
CA PHE A 19 -2.91 11.25 -2.05
C PHE A 19 -3.71 10.39 -3.01
N GLN A 20 -3.94 10.87 -4.23
CA GLN A 20 -4.69 10.17 -5.27
C GLN A 20 -3.83 10.05 -6.52
N TYR A 21 -3.71 8.83 -7.05
CA TYR A 21 -2.90 8.51 -8.23
C TYR A 21 -3.58 7.46 -9.11
N ARG A 22 -3.05 7.29 -10.32
CA ARG A 22 -3.27 6.11 -11.16
C ARG A 22 -2.08 5.19 -10.99
N LEU A 23 -2.32 3.88 -11.00
CA LEU A 23 -1.27 2.86 -10.90
C LEU A 23 -1.41 1.89 -12.08
N TRP A 24 -0.28 1.62 -12.72
CA TRP A 24 -0.17 0.65 -13.81
C TRP A 24 1.10 -0.18 -13.62
N ASP A 25 1.12 -1.38 -14.17
CA ASP A 25 2.31 -2.22 -14.19
C ASP A 25 3.27 -1.81 -15.32
N VAL A 26 4.47 -2.41 -15.34
CA VAL A 26 5.50 -2.15 -16.37
C VAL A 26 5.02 -2.47 -17.80
N ASN A 27 3.99 -3.32 -17.94
CA ASN A 27 3.37 -3.68 -19.22
C ASN A 27 2.22 -2.75 -19.59
N GLN A 28 2.05 -1.60 -18.92
CA GLN A 28 0.98 -0.64 -19.17
C GLN A 28 -0.43 -1.23 -18.95
N ARG A 29 -0.56 -2.15 -17.98
CA ARG A 29 -1.87 -2.60 -17.51
C ARG A 29 -2.33 -1.76 -16.34
N SER A 30 -3.41 -1.03 -16.55
CA SER A 30 -4.07 -0.24 -15.52
C SER A 30 -4.89 -1.11 -14.58
N LEU A 31 -4.99 -0.70 -13.32
CA LEU A 31 -5.88 -1.34 -12.36
C LEU A 31 -7.33 -0.92 -12.59
N TYR A 32 -8.23 -1.89 -12.57
CA TYR A 32 -9.68 -1.68 -12.60
C TYR A 32 -10.39 -2.71 -11.76
N LEU A 33 -11.64 -2.39 -11.40
CA LEU A 33 -12.47 -3.28 -10.61
C LEU A 33 -13.29 -4.21 -11.51
N ARG A 34 -13.16 -5.53 -11.29
CA ARG A 34 -14.04 -6.55 -11.90
C ARG A 34 -14.77 -7.30 -10.79
N GLY A 35 -16.05 -6.98 -10.61
CA GLY A 35 -16.80 -7.42 -9.43
C GLY A 35 -16.19 -6.82 -8.17
N ASP A 36 -15.71 -7.65 -7.25
CA ASP A 36 -15.04 -7.24 -6.01
C ASP A 36 -13.53 -7.46 -6.00
N THR A 37 -12.95 -7.74 -7.16
CA THR A 37 -11.51 -7.99 -7.31
C THR A 37 -10.86 -6.88 -8.11
N LEU A 38 -9.73 -6.38 -7.62
CA LEU A 38 -8.88 -5.44 -8.35
C LEU A 38 -8.01 -6.23 -9.33
N VAL A 39 -8.09 -5.91 -10.61
CA VAL A 39 -7.43 -6.65 -11.70
C VAL A 39 -6.60 -5.66 -12.53
N ALA A 40 -5.49 -6.12 -13.09
CA ALA A 40 -4.69 -5.36 -14.06
C ALA A 40 -5.06 -5.77 -15.49
N GLY A 41 -5.32 -4.81 -16.37
CA GLY A 41 -5.56 -5.08 -17.79
C GLY A 41 -5.32 -3.87 -18.68
N HIS A 42 -5.31 -4.10 -19.99
CA HIS A 42 -5.21 -3.03 -20.98
C HIS A 42 -6.59 -2.40 -21.18
N LEU A 43 -6.75 -1.15 -20.76
CA LEU A 43 -7.98 -0.39 -20.93
C LEU A 43 -7.81 0.58 -22.10
N GLN A 44 -8.73 0.55 -23.05
CA GLN A 44 -8.70 1.39 -24.24
C GLN A 44 -10.11 1.84 -24.63
N GLY A 45 -10.21 2.94 -25.38
CA GLY A 45 -11.49 3.51 -25.79
C GLY A 45 -12.40 3.79 -24.59
N ALA A 46 -13.66 3.39 -24.69
CA ALA A 46 -14.64 3.58 -23.62
C ALA A 46 -14.25 2.89 -22.29
N ASN A 47 -13.49 1.79 -22.35
CA ASN A 47 -13.08 1.05 -21.16
C ASN A 47 -12.01 1.78 -20.33
N ALA A 48 -11.36 2.82 -20.88
CA ALA A 48 -10.42 3.65 -20.12
C ALA A 48 -11.09 4.32 -18.90
N ALA A 49 -12.41 4.57 -18.95
CA ALA A 49 -13.16 5.11 -17.84
C ALA A 49 -13.31 4.14 -16.64
N LEU A 50 -13.00 2.85 -16.81
CA LEU A 50 -13.06 1.85 -15.74
C LEU A 50 -11.82 1.86 -14.83
N GLU A 51 -10.79 2.59 -15.20
CA GLU A 51 -9.56 2.66 -14.42
C GLU A 51 -9.80 3.20 -13.01
N GLU A 52 -9.33 2.47 -12.02
CA GLU A 52 -9.49 2.84 -10.62
C GLU A 52 -8.46 3.90 -10.20
N LYS A 53 -8.97 4.91 -9.51
CA LYS A 53 -8.12 5.87 -8.80
C LYS A 53 -7.70 5.23 -7.49
N VAL A 54 -6.39 5.16 -7.27
CA VAL A 54 -5.79 4.64 -6.05
C VAL A 54 -5.49 5.79 -5.10
N PHE A 55 -5.94 5.63 -3.86
CA PHE A 55 -5.71 6.56 -2.77
C PHE A 55 -4.74 5.94 -1.78
N TRP A 56 -3.80 6.71 -1.27
CA TRP A 56 -2.88 6.21 -0.25
C TRP A 56 -2.56 7.21 0.84
N VAL A 57 -2.19 6.66 2.00
CA VAL A 57 -1.73 7.39 3.19
C VAL A 57 -0.50 6.69 3.78
N PRO A 58 0.43 7.42 4.41
CA PRO A 58 1.52 6.79 5.16
C PRO A 58 0.98 5.95 6.33
N ASN A 59 1.54 4.76 6.54
CA ASN A 59 1.23 3.91 7.68
C ASN A 59 2.17 4.22 8.85
N ARG A 60 1.77 5.15 9.71
CA ARG A 60 2.57 5.59 10.87
C ARG A 60 2.70 4.55 11.99
N ALA A 61 1.98 3.43 11.90
CA ALA A 61 2.08 2.34 12.89
C ALA A 61 3.29 1.42 12.63
N LEU A 62 3.92 1.54 11.46
CA LEU A 62 5.05 0.74 11.02
C LEU A 62 6.33 1.59 10.92
N GLU A 63 7.48 0.94 10.86
CA GLU A 63 8.80 1.57 10.83
C GLU A 63 8.89 2.64 9.71
N PRO A 64 9.13 3.93 10.05
CA PRO A 64 9.11 5.02 9.07
C PRO A 64 10.16 4.90 7.96
N GLY A 65 11.34 4.32 8.26
CA GLY A 65 12.43 4.16 7.29
C GLY A 65 12.07 3.28 6.08
N ARG A 66 11.00 2.49 6.20
CA ARG A 66 10.48 1.62 5.13
C ARG A 66 9.37 2.25 4.30
N LEU A 67 9.00 3.51 4.59
CA LEU A 67 7.94 4.26 3.93
C LEU A 67 6.64 3.47 3.71
N PRO A 68 6.12 2.80 4.76
CA PRO A 68 4.96 1.93 4.62
C PRO A 68 3.70 2.75 4.27
N VAL A 69 2.85 2.21 3.40
CA VAL A 69 1.63 2.88 2.93
C VAL A 69 0.40 1.98 3.07
N ILE A 70 -0.76 2.61 3.23
CA ILE A 70 -2.07 1.95 3.10
C ILE A 70 -2.66 2.39 1.76
N LEU A 71 -3.02 1.42 0.93
CA LEU A 71 -3.64 1.66 -0.38
C LEU A 71 -5.15 1.42 -0.31
N SER A 72 -5.91 2.22 -1.04
CA SER A 72 -7.37 2.14 -1.08
C SER A 72 -7.92 2.60 -2.43
N ILE A 73 -9.14 2.19 -2.74
CA ILE A 73 -9.88 2.58 -3.95
C ILE A 73 -11.26 3.15 -3.55
N ARG A 74 -12.07 3.54 -4.54
CA ARG A 74 -13.44 4.06 -4.31
C ARG A 74 -13.45 5.16 -3.24
N HIS A 75 -12.59 6.17 -3.41
CA HIS A 75 -12.45 7.31 -2.50
C HIS A 75 -12.10 6.93 -1.05
N GLY A 76 -11.34 5.85 -0.86
CA GLY A 76 -10.90 5.39 0.46
C GLY A 76 -11.90 4.52 1.21
N SER A 77 -13.02 4.15 0.57
CA SER A 77 -14.04 3.28 1.19
C SER A 77 -13.64 1.79 1.20
N ARG A 78 -12.68 1.39 0.37
CA ARG A 78 -12.17 0.01 0.33
C ARG A 78 -10.65 0.01 0.34
N CYS A 79 -10.05 -0.69 1.29
CA CYS A 79 -8.60 -0.79 1.45
C CYS A 79 -8.07 -2.12 0.93
N LEU A 80 -6.86 -2.11 0.40
CA LEU A 80 -6.11 -3.32 0.11
C LEU A 80 -5.59 -3.93 1.40
N ARG A 81 -5.79 -5.24 1.56
CA ARG A 81 -5.38 -6.01 2.74
C ARG A 81 -4.84 -7.37 2.32
N THR A 82 -3.82 -7.84 3.03
CA THR A 82 -3.33 -9.20 2.92
C THR A 82 -4.15 -10.12 3.82
N GLU A 83 -4.60 -11.25 3.29
CA GLU A 83 -5.20 -12.37 4.02
C GLU A 83 -4.39 -13.65 3.77
N ARG A 84 -4.51 -14.66 4.65
CA ARG A 84 -3.95 -15.98 4.37
C ARG A 84 -4.93 -16.80 3.52
N GLY A 85 -4.44 -17.33 2.41
CA GLY A 85 -5.15 -18.31 1.61
C GLY A 85 -5.23 -19.69 2.29
N PRO A 86 -5.96 -20.64 1.68
CA PRO A 86 -6.13 -21.99 2.22
C PRO A 86 -4.81 -22.76 2.42
N GLY A 87 -3.77 -22.45 1.64
CA GLY A 87 -2.43 -23.02 1.78
C GLY A 87 -1.48 -22.19 2.65
N GLY A 88 -1.98 -21.14 3.32
CA GLY A 88 -1.18 -20.21 4.12
C GLY A 88 -0.47 -19.11 3.32
N GLU A 89 -0.62 -19.09 2.00
CA GLU A 89 -0.03 -18.08 1.13
C GLU A 89 -0.71 -16.71 1.30
N PRO A 90 0.04 -15.60 1.25
CA PRO A 90 -0.56 -14.27 1.32
C PRO A 90 -1.36 -13.99 0.06
N ARG A 91 -2.62 -13.58 0.22
CA ARG A 91 -3.52 -13.14 -0.85
C ARG A 91 -3.94 -11.71 -0.62
N LEU A 92 -4.02 -10.92 -1.70
CA LEU A 92 -4.48 -9.54 -1.64
C LEU A 92 -6.00 -9.48 -1.84
N ARG A 93 -6.69 -8.76 -0.97
CA ARG A 93 -8.15 -8.53 -1.04
C ARG A 93 -8.50 -7.08 -0.81
N LEU A 94 -9.70 -6.72 -1.26
CA LEU A 94 -10.35 -5.46 -0.94
C LEU A 94 -11.27 -5.65 0.27
N GLN A 95 -10.95 -4.96 1.37
CA GLN A 95 -11.80 -4.90 2.55
C GLN A 95 -12.60 -3.60 2.56
N VAL A 96 -13.92 -3.70 2.78
CA VAL A 96 -14.76 -2.53 3.01
C VAL A 96 -14.37 -1.90 4.34
N ARG A 97 -14.09 -0.60 4.33
CA ARG A 97 -14.02 0.17 5.57
C ARG A 97 -15.45 0.37 6.04
N HIS A 98 -15.85 -0.30 7.11
CA HIS A 98 -17.04 0.11 7.83
C HIS A 98 -16.78 1.55 8.30
N ARG A 99 -17.57 2.50 7.81
CA ARG A 99 -17.68 3.79 8.48
C ARG A 99 -18.43 3.48 9.77
N ASP A 100 -17.73 3.52 10.89
CA ASP A 100 -18.40 3.80 12.14
C ASP A 100 -19.07 5.17 11.94
N THR A 101 -20.41 5.19 11.94
CA THR A 101 -21.14 6.43 12.19
C THR A 101 -20.64 6.93 13.54
N GLU A 102 -19.88 8.03 13.51
CA GLU A 102 -19.12 8.64 14.60
C GLU A 102 -17.67 8.14 14.79
N GLY A 103 -16.73 9.01 14.42
CA GLY A 103 -15.55 9.30 15.24
C GLY A 103 -14.43 8.28 15.29
N THR A 104 -13.37 8.59 14.53
CA THR A 104 -11.97 8.15 14.74
C THR A 104 -11.59 6.77 14.19
N PRO A 105 -10.58 6.68 13.31
CA PRO A 105 -10.03 5.39 12.93
C PRO A 105 -9.34 4.78 14.15
N ARG A 106 -9.97 3.77 14.76
CA ARG A 106 -9.27 2.88 15.69
C ARG A 106 -8.06 2.32 14.94
N GLY A 107 -6.87 2.52 15.50
CA GLY A 107 -5.64 1.87 15.05
C GLY A 107 -5.86 0.37 15.07
N GLN A 108 -6.26 -0.16 13.92
CA GLN A 108 -6.28 -1.60 13.69
C GLN A 108 -4.82 -2.03 13.79
N ARG A 109 -4.57 -3.02 14.64
CA ARG A 109 -3.25 -3.62 14.84
C ARG A 109 -2.89 -4.35 13.55
N ASP A 110 -2.39 -3.61 12.56
CA ASP A 110 -1.84 -4.16 11.33
C ASP A 110 -0.44 -4.73 11.62
N ARG A 111 -0.39 -5.74 12.50
CA ARG A 111 0.84 -6.50 12.78
C ARG A 111 1.00 -7.71 11.87
N GLU A 112 -0.06 -8.09 11.16
CA GLU A 112 -0.05 -9.25 10.26
C GLU A 112 -0.19 -8.79 8.81
N GLY A 113 0.91 -8.85 8.05
CA GLY A 113 0.84 -8.89 6.59
C GLY A 113 1.73 -7.92 5.80
N THR A 114 2.71 -7.24 6.40
CA THR A 114 3.64 -6.39 5.65
C THR A 114 4.78 -7.21 5.06
N GLY A 115 4.61 -7.70 3.84
CA GLY A 115 5.71 -8.24 3.03
C GLY A 115 6.78 -7.18 2.78
N GLY A 116 8.04 -7.55 2.97
CA GLY A 116 9.19 -6.69 2.71
C GLY A 116 9.38 -6.42 1.23
N HIS A 117 9.53 -5.15 0.85
CA HIS A 117 10.14 -4.77 -0.43
C HIS A 117 11.58 -5.30 -0.44
N ARG A 118 11.88 -6.26 -1.32
CA ARG A 118 13.24 -6.66 -1.65
C ARG A 118 13.63 -5.91 -2.91
N ASP A 119 14.56 -5.00 -2.74
CA ASP A 119 15.29 -4.38 -3.84
C ASP A 119 16.26 -5.44 -4.38
N THR A 120 15.94 -6.03 -5.54
CA THR A 120 16.91 -6.84 -6.28
C THR A 120 17.74 -5.88 -7.12
N GLY A 121 18.65 -5.18 -6.45
CA GLY A 121 19.77 -4.52 -7.14
C GLY A 121 20.71 -5.61 -7.65
N ASP A 122 20.80 -5.73 -8.97
CA ASP A 122 21.77 -6.57 -9.64
C ASP A 122 23.17 -6.17 -9.19
N ARG A 123 23.78 -7.02 -8.35
CA ARG A 123 25.22 -7.02 -8.11
C ARG A 123 25.85 -7.69 -9.33
N GLU A 124 26.29 -6.90 -10.30
CA GLU A 124 27.31 -7.36 -11.23
C GLU A 124 28.62 -7.53 -10.45
N GLY A 125 28.90 -8.77 -10.06
CA GLY A 125 30.23 -9.20 -9.72
C GLY A 125 30.98 -9.51 -11.01
N THR A 126 31.91 -8.65 -11.41
CA THR A 126 32.95 -9.05 -12.36
C THR A 126 34.13 -9.59 -11.56
N GLY A 127 34.16 -10.91 -11.44
CA GLY A 127 35.35 -11.67 -11.07
C GLY A 127 36.47 -11.50 -12.10
N GLY A 128 37.70 -11.76 -11.64
CA GLY A 128 38.92 -11.42 -12.34
C GLY A 128 39.19 -12.21 -13.62
N HIS A 129 40.01 -11.58 -14.46
CA HIS A 129 40.84 -12.24 -15.44
C HIS A 129 42.27 -11.76 -15.22
N GLY A 130 43.16 -12.71 -14.94
CA GLY A 130 44.59 -12.46 -14.90
C GLY A 130 45.12 -12.51 -16.31
N ASP A 131 45.99 -11.57 -16.65
CA ASP A 131 46.91 -11.71 -17.75
C ASP A 131 48.32 -11.37 -17.27
N ARG A 132 49.20 -12.35 -17.48
CA ARG A 132 50.64 -12.16 -17.53
C ARG A 132 50.95 -11.24 -18.69
N GLU A 133 51.85 -10.28 -18.49
CA GLU A 133 52.80 -9.92 -19.54
C GLU A 133 54.13 -9.49 -18.89
N ASP A 134 55.14 -10.35 -19.12
CA ASP A 134 56.56 -10.00 -19.11
C ASP A 134 56.79 -8.86 -20.11
N THR A 135 57.52 -7.81 -19.75
CA THR A 135 58.74 -7.41 -20.47
C THR A 135 59.44 -6.20 -19.85
N ARG A 136 60.71 -6.45 -19.47
CA ARG A 136 61.90 -5.58 -19.40
C ARG A 136 61.97 -4.43 -18.38
#